data_AF-A0A1N7KMZ8-F1
#
_entry.id   AF-A0A1N7KMZ8-F1
#
_cell.length_a   1.000
_cell.length_b   1.000
_cell.length_c   1.000
_cell.angle_alpha   90.00
_cell.angle_beta   90.00
_cell.angle_gamma   90.00
#
_symmetry.space_group_name_H-M   'P 1'
#
loop_
_entity.id
_entity.type
_entity.pdbx_description
1 polymer ?
#
loop_
_entity_poly.entity_id
_entity_poly.type
_entity_poly.pdbx_seq_one_letter_code
_entity_poly.pdbx_strand_id
1 'polypeptide(L)' 'MEEIQEAGSNNSGWTFEQAIRRLEEIVRQLESGDLPLDASIKAYEESMRLVKFCREQLDKAEFQLEKLGQELGDESVSPS' A
#
# COMPACT_ATOMS: atom_id res chain seq x y z
N MET A 1 16.49 18.56 -2.13
CA MET A 1 15.02 18.44 -2.17
C MET A 1 14.68 17.28 -1.26
N GLU A 2 13.78 17.52 -0.31
CA GLU A 2 13.67 16.91 1.02
C GLU A 2 13.91 15.40 1.15
N GLU A 3 14.86 15.07 2.03
CA GLU A 3 14.87 13.80 2.77
C GLU A 3 13.80 13.88 3.86
N ILE A 4 12.74 13.08 3.72
CA ILE A 4 11.88 12.72 4.84
C ILE A 4 11.95 11.20 4.94
N GLN A 5 12.75 10.72 5.89
CA GLN A 5 12.79 9.31 6.27
C GLN A 5 12.11 9.17 7.62
N GLU A 6 10.80 8.95 7.60
CA GLU A 6 10.04 8.56 8.78
C GLU A 6 10.04 7.04 8.95
N ALA A 7 10.41 6.62 10.15
CA ALA A 7 10.62 5.26 10.55
C ALA A 7 9.31 4.53 10.83
N GLY A 8 9.05 3.46 10.08
CA GLY A 8 8.07 2.43 10.39
C GLY A 8 8.67 1.07 10.07
N SER A 9 9.25 0.42 11.07
CA SER A 9 9.95 -0.86 10.91
C SER A 9 8.98 -1.98 10.51
N ASN A 10 9.11 -2.51 9.28
CA ASN A 10 8.86 -3.92 8.92
C ASN A 10 9.27 -4.22 7.44
N ASN A 11 10.55 -4.49 7.24
CA ASN A 11 11.21 -5.35 6.23
C ASN A 11 10.69 -5.45 4.77
N SER A 12 10.19 -4.36 4.20
CA SER A 12 10.18 -4.08 2.76
C SER A 12 10.46 -2.59 2.65
N GLY A 13 11.56 -2.14 2.05
CA GLY A 13 12.03 -0.74 2.11
C GLY A 13 11.15 0.31 1.40
N TRP A 14 9.83 0.18 1.48
CA TRP A 14 8.82 0.97 0.77
C TRP A 14 7.87 1.64 1.78
N THR A 15 7.54 2.91 1.52
CA THR A 15 6.39 3.60 2.11
C THR A 15 5.11 3.31 1.33
N PHE A 16 3.95 3.62 1.88
CA PHE A 16 2.65 3.44 1.20
C PHE A 16 2.61 4.24 -0.11
N GLU A 17 3.03 5.50 -0.07
CA GLU A 17 3.05 6.42 -1.21
C GLU A 17 4.00 5.93 -2.30
N GLN A 18 5.18 5.41 -1.91
CA GLN A 18 6.12 4.83 -2.87
C GLN A 18 5.55 3.56 -3.52
N ALA A 19 4.89 2.70 -2.73
CA ALA A 19 4.29 1.47 -3.24
C ALA A 19 3.16 1.75 -4.24
N ILE A 20 2.32 2.74 -3.96
CA ILE A 20 1.26 3.19 -4.87
C ILE A 20 1.85 3.78 -6.15
N ARG A 21 2.84 4.68 -6.05
CA ARG A 21 3.48 5.27 -7.25
C ARG A 21 4.11 4.19 -8.13
N ARG A 22 4.75 3.19 -7.53
CA ARG A 22 5.32 2.07 -8.26
C ARG A 22 4.25 1.20 -8.92
N LEU A 23 3.15 0.94 -8.21
CA LEU A 23 2.03 0.19 -8.78
C LEU A 23 1.45 0.90 -10.01
N GLU A 24 1.24 2.22 -9.96
CA GLU A 24 0.78 3.00 -11.11
C GLU A 24 1.75 2.94 -12.29
N GLU A 25 3.06 2.98 -12.03
CA GLU A 25 4.08 2.83 -13.07
C GLU A 25 3.98 1.46 -13.74
N ILE A 26 3.84 0.39 -12.95
CA ILE A 26 3.73 -0.97 -13.48
C ILE A 26 2.44 -1.13 -14.29
N VAL A 27 1.31 -0.59 -13.81
CA VAL A 27 0.05 -0.61 -14.56
C VAL A 27 0.21 0.09 -15.91
N ARG A 28 0.80 1.29 -15.93
CA ARG A 28 1.09 2.01 -17.18
C ARG A 28 1.97 1.20 -18.14
N GLN A 29 2.97 0.49 -17.60
CA GLN A 29 3.81 -0.40 -18.39
C GLN A 29 2.99 -1.55 -18.98
N LEU A 30 2.23 -2.28 -18.17
CA LEU A 30 1.40 -3.39 -18.62
C LEU A 30 0.35 -2.95 -19.66
N GLU A 31 -0.26 -1.78 -19.47
CA GLU A 31 -1.25 -1.20 -20.40
C GLU A 31 -0.64 -0.76 -21.74
N SER A 32 0.64 -0.41 -21.77
CA SER A 32 1.32 -0.07 -23.04
C SER A 32 1.36 -1.25 -24.01
N GLY A 33 1.33 -2.48 -23.51
CA GLY A 33 1.38 -3.70 -24.33
C GLY A 33 2.75 -3.99 -24.95
N ASP A 34 3.76 -3.14 -24.73
CA ASP A 34 5.09 -3.23 -25.34
C ASP A 34 6.05 -4.13 -24.55
N LEU A 35 5.62 -4.69 -23.41
CA LEU A 35 6.46 -5.56 -22.58
C LEU A 35 6.53 -6.99 -23.13
N PRO A 36 7.74 -7.56 -23.27
CA PRO A 36 7.91 -9.00 -23.51
C PRO A 36 7.19 -9.82 -22.43
N LEU A 37 6.69 -11.01 -22.80
CA LEU A 37 5.92 -11.88 -21.90
C LEU A 37 6.58 -12.09 -20.53
N ASP A 38 7.88 -12.42 -20.51
CA ASP A 38 8.63 -12.63 -19.26
C ASP A 38 8.69 -11.37 -18.38
N ALA A 39 8.76 -10.19 -19.00
CA ALA A 39 8.75 -8.91 -18.29
C ALA A 39 7.34 -8.61 -17.75
N SER A 40 6.30 -8.90 -18.51
CA SER A 40 4.89 -8.75 -18.10
C SER A 40 4.56 -9.65 -16.90
N ILE A 41 5.08 -10.88 -16.85
CA ILE A 41 4.91 -11.78 -15.71
C ILE A 41 5.59 -11.19 -14.46
N LYS A 42 6.82 -10.69 -14.58
CA LYS A 42 7.53 -10.07 -13.45
C LYS A 42 6.84 -8.81 -12.96
N ALA A 43 6.37 -7.96 -13.87
CA ALA A 43 5.59 -6.77 -13.56
C ALA A 43 4.31 -7.13 -12.79
N TYR A 44 3.60 -8.18 -13.23
CA TYR A 44 2.42 -8.67 -12.53
C TYR A 44 2.74 -9.19 -11.12
N GLU A 45 3.80 -9.99 -10.96
CA GLU A 45 4.23 -10.47 -9.63
C GLU A 45 4.59 -9.32 -8.68
N GLU A 46 5.29 -8.31 -9.18
CA GLU A 46 5.63 -7.12 -8.42
C GLU A 46 4.36 -6.36 -8.01
N SER A 47 3.42 -6.18 -8.94
CA SER A 47 2.13 -5.52 -8.69
C SER A 47 1.37 -6.22 -7.56
N MET A 48 1.33 -7.55 -7.57
CA MET A 48 0.66 -8.34 -6.53
C MET A 48 1.30 -8.16 -5.15
N ARG A 49 2.62 -8.06 -5.07
CA ARG A 49 3.33 -7.80 -3.81
C ARG A 49 3.02 -6.40 -3.28
N LEU A 50 3.02 -5.39 -4.16
CA LEU A 50 2.70 -4.01 -3.79
C LEU A 50 1.25 -3.86 -3.35
N VAL A 51 0.29 -4.49 -4.05
CA VAL A 51 -1.12 -4.50 -3.65
C VAL A 51 -1.30 -5.13 -2.26
N LYS A 52 -0.62 -6.25 -1.99
CA LYS A 52 -0.65 -6.89 -0.68
C LYS A 52 -0.10 -5.96 0.39
N PHE A 53 1.06 -5.35 0.15
CA PHE A 53 1.64 -4.39 1.07
C PHE A 53 0.70 -3.21 1.37
N CYS A 54 0.13 -2.58 0.33
CA CYS A 54 -0.78 -1.45 0.51
C CYS A 54 -2.01 -1.83 1.34
N ARG A 55 -2.59 -3.01 1.11
CA ARG A 55 -3.72 -3.52 1.91
C ARG A 55 -3.32 -3.70 3.37
N GLU A 56 -2.20 -4.36 3.64
CA GLU A 56 -1.72 -4.55 5.01
C GLU A 56 -1.46 -3.22 5.75
N GLN A 57 -1.02 -2.18 5.03
CA GLN A 57 -0.84 -0.85 5.61
C GLN A 57 -2.18 -0.16 5.93
N LEU A 58 -3.17 -0.29 5.05
CA LEU A 58 -4.52 0.24 5.29
C LEU A 58 -5.20 -0.49 6.46
N ASP A 59 -5.12 -1.81 6.50
CA ASP A 59 -5.69 -2.63 7.58
C ASP A 59 -5.08 -2.25 8.95
N LYS A 60 -3.76 -2.00 8.99
CA LYS A 60 -3.09 -1.51 10.20
C LYS A 60 -3.57 -0.12 10.61
N ALA A 61 -3.74 0.78 9.65
CA ALA A 61 -4.22 2.14 9.92
C ALA A 61 -5.67 2.11 10.45
N GLU A 62 -6.54 1.30 9.85
CA GLU A 62 -7.92 1.11 10.29
C GLU A 62 -7.97 0.53 11.71
N PHE A 63 -7.19 -0.52 11.99
CA PHE A 63 -7.09 -1.10 13.33
C PHE A 63 -6.62 -0.09 14.38
N GLN A 64 -5.65 0.76 14.04
CA GLN A 64 -5.18 1.83 14.93
C GLN A 64 -6.27 2.87 15.20
N LEU A 65 -7.05 3.24 14.18
CA LEU A 65 -8.19 4.16 14.32
C LEU A 65 -9.30 3.57 15.18
N GLU A 66 -9.64 2.30 14.97
CA GLU A 66 -10.65 1.59 15.78
C GLU A 66 -10.23 1.56 17.25
N LYS A 67 -8.97 1.19 17.53
CA LYS A 67 -8.43 1.17 18.88
C LYS A 67 -8.46 2.55 19.53
N LEU A 68 -8.08 3.60 18.80
CA LEU A 68 -8.12 4.97 19.30
C LEU A 68 -9.57 5.41 19.59
N GLY A 69 -10.52 5.04 18.74
CA GLY A 69 -11.94 5.30 18.95
C GLY A 69 -12.52 4.60 20.19
N GLN A 70 -12.08 3.37 20.45
CA GLN A 70 -12.44 2.63 21.67
C GLN A 70 -11.82 3.26 22.94
N GLU A 71 -10.59 3.75 22.86
CA GLU A 71 -9.88 4.39 23.97
C GLU A 71 -10.43 5.79 24.32
N LEU A 72 -10.96 6.52 23.32
CA LEU A 72 -11.55 7.86 23.50
C LEU A 72 -13.01 7.84 23.95
N GLY A 73 -13.71 6.70 23.85
CA GLY A 73 -15.04 6.44 24.42
C GLY A 73 -16.09 7.56 24.25
N ASP A 74 -16.76 7.65 23.09
CA ASP A 74 -18.04 8.40 22.96
C ASP A 74 -18.94 7.93 21.78
N GLU A 75 -19.88 7.04 22.09
CA GLU A 75 -21.33 7.07 21.78
C GLU A 75 -21.95 7.26 20.36
N SER A 76 -21.32 6.92 19.21
CA SER A 76 -22.08 7.06 17.93
C SER A 76 -21.76 6.19 16.68
N VAL A 77 -20.92 5.15 16.74
CA VAL A 77 -20.76 4.25 15.57
C VAL A 77 -21.59 2.98 15.74
N SER A 78 -22.85 3.09 15.35
CA SER A 78 -23.76 1.95 15.13
C SER A 78 -23.34 1.21 13.86
N PRO A 79 -23.04 -0.10 13.90
CA PRO A 79 -22.94 -0.90 12.69
C PRO A 79 -24.36 -1.12 12.15
N SER A 80 -24.61 -0.73 10.90
CA SER A 80 -25.76 -1.18 10.10
C SER A 80 -25.29 -2.09 8.97
#